data_AF-A0A166RFI1-F1
#
_entry.id   AF-A0A166RFI1-F1
#
_cell.length_a   1.000
_cell.length_b   1.000
_cell.length_c   1.000
_cell.angle_alpha   90.00
_cell.angle_beta   90.00
_cell.angle_gamma   90.00
#
_symmetry.space_group_name_H-M   'P 1'
#
loop_
_entity.id
_entity.type
_entity.pdbx_description
1 polymer ?
#
loop_
_entity_poly.entity_id
_entity_poly.type
_entity_poly.pdbx_seq_one_letter_code
_entity_poly.pdbx_strand_id
1 'polypeptide(L)'
;MAAQSCLLLVETSARSSPAAFVIAVPGDGSAQTVIESIRNTLLENVSKPKRFFKRYFLFQRPTVSVATLRPITVNSLAALPTCRALVQNAAPDQALTEAIDDPDSMDWAFYNHMFALYEDVFVDIDHQGGQIVLPRRALLVRDDMSSTAKRVFRGLASIVGGLVLLAIKLAENN
;
A
#
# COMPACT_ATOMS: atom_id res chain seq x y z
N MET A 1 -13.57 20.31 -13.75
CA MET A 1 -13.36 18.85 -13.81
C MET A 1 -13.17 18.38 -12.39
N ALA A 2 -13.83 17.29 -11.98
CA ALA A 2 -13.58 16.72 -10.67
C ALA A 2 -12.15 16.15 -10.62
N ALA A 3 -11.52 16.25 -9.45
CA ALA A 3 -10.14 15.82 -9.27
C ALA A 3 -10.09 14.29 -9.23
N GLN A 4 -9.40 13.66 -10.19
CA GLN A 4 -9.16 12.22 -10.15
C GLN A 4 -8.40 11.86 -8.88
N SER A 5 -8.65 10.67 -8.35
CA SER A 5 -7.98 10.16 -7.17
C SER A 5 -7.90 8.64 -7.25
N CYS A 6 -7.04 8.03 -6.43
CA CYS A 6 -7.04 6.59 -6.23
C CYS A 6 -7.32 6.25 -4.78
N LEU A 7 -8.05 5.16 -4.57
CA LEU A 7 -8.22 4.56 -3.27
C LEU A 7 -7.06 3.59 -3.00
N LEU A 8 -6.26 3.90 -1.99
CA LEU A 8 -5.16 3.07 -1.51
C LEU A 8 -5.59 2.33 -0.24
N LEU A 9 -5.63 1.01 -0.30
CA LEU A 9 -5.91 0.11 0.81
C LEU A 9 -4.61 -0.52 1.30
N VAL A 10 -4.31 -0.42 2.58
CA VAL A 10 -3.14 -1.02 3.21
C VAL A 10 -3.60 -2.13 4.16
N GLU A 11 -3.33 -3.37 3.78
CA GLU A 11 -3.65 -4.55 4.56
C GLU A 11 -2.45 -4.94 5.43
N THR A 12 -2.53 -4.59 6.71
CA THR A 12 -1.51 -4.96 7.71
C THR A 12 -1.77 -6.32 8.34
N SER A 13 -3.01 -6.80 8.31
CA SER A 13 -3.45 -8.11 8.79
C SER A 13 -4.74 -8.54 8.11
N ALA A 14 -4.85 -9.83 7.79
CA ALA A 14 -6.02 -10.42 7.12
C ALA A 14 -7.31 -10.37 7.97
N ARG A 15 -7.20 -10.07 9.27
CA ARG A 15 -8.34 -10.05 10.21
C ARG A 15 -8.82 -8.65 10.58
N SER A 16 -8.07 -7.61 10.23
CA SER A 16 -8.44 -6.22 10.50
C SER A 16 -9.04 -5.56 9.26
N SER A 17 -9.79 -4.48 9.46
CA SER A 17 -10.11 -3.55 8.39
C SER A 17 -8.81 -2.96 7.82
N PRO A 18 -8.71 -2.79 6.48
CA PRO A 18 -7.56 -2.12 5.90
C PRO A 18 -7.54 -0.66 6.35
N ALA A 19 -6.34 -0.10 6.45
CA ALA A 19 -6.21 1.36 6.44
C ALA A 19 -6.51 1.82 5.00
N ALA A 20 -7.27 2.90 4.85
CA ALA A 20 -7.68 3.41 3.56
C ALA A 20 -7.35 4.89 3.42
N PHE A 21 -6.75 5.23 2.28
CA PHE A 21 -6.30 6.58 1.97
C PHE A 21 -6.77 6.95 0.58
N VAL A 22 -7.20 8.19 0.39
CA VAL A 22 -7.51 8.74 -0.92
C VAL A 22 -6.31 9.57 -1.34
N ILE A 23 -5.66 9.17 -2.43
CA ILE A 23 -4.53 9.90 -3.00
C ILE A 23 -5.06 10.69 -4.20
N ALA A 24 -5.05 12.02 -4.07
CA ALA A 24 -5.49 12.89 -5.16
C ALA A 24 -4.43 12.93 -6.27
N VAL A 25 -4.90 12.95 -7.52
CA VAL A 25 -4.06 13.27 -8.67
C VAL A 25 -3.85 14.78 -8.67
N PRO A 26 -2.60 15.27 -8.59
CA PRO A 26 -2.30 16.68 -8.60
C PRO A 26 -2.76 17.33 -9.92
N GLY A 27 -3.05 18.63 -9.89
CA GLY A 27 -3.58 19.34 -11.05
C GLY A 27 -2.61 19.43 -12.25
N ASP A 28 -1.33 19.14 -12.03
CA ASP A 28 -0.31 19.00 -13.08
C ASP A 28 -0.36 17.64 -13.79
N GLY A 29 -1.16 16.69 -13.29
CA GLY A 29 -1.29 15.34 -13.86
C GLY A 29 0.01 14.55 -13.81
N SER A 30 0.94 14.86 -12.90
CA SER A 30 2.22 14.15 -12.81
C SER A 30 2.06 12.77 -12.19
N ALA A 31 2.20 11.73 -13.01
CA ALA A 31 2.18 10.34 -12.56
C ALA A 31 3.27 10.05 -11.52
N GLN A 32 4.46 10.63 -11.70
CA GLN A 32 5.58 10.50 -10.76
C GLN A 32 5.22 11.07 -9.39
N THR A 33 4.61 12.25 -9.34
CA THR A 33 4.17 12.89 -8.09
C THR A 33 3.10 12.07 -7.36
N VAL A 34 2.22 11.41 -8.10
CA VAL A 34 1.24 10.46 -7.51
C VAL A 34 1.93 9.24 -6.90
N ILE A 35 2.88 8.63 -7.63
CA ILE A 35 3.65 7.48 -7.13
C ILE A 35 4.46 7.85 -5.89
N GLU A 36 5.09 9.02 -5.87
CA GLU A 36 5.77 9.56 -4.70
C GLU A 36 4.81 9.79 -3.52
N SER A 37 3.61 10.30 -3.77
CA SER A 37 2.58 10.50 -2.74
C SER A 37 2.10 9.18 -2.14
N ILE A 38 1.91 8.16 -2.97
CA ILE A 38 1.59 6.79 -2.53
C ILE A 38 2.74 6.25 -1.67
N ARG A 39 3.98 6.35 -2.15
CA ARG A 39 5.18 5.91 -1.43
C ARG A 39 5.30 6.59 -0.07
N ASN A 40 5.14 7.90 -0.01
CA ASN A 40 5.22 8.68 1.22
C ASN A 40 4.12 8.26 2.21
N THR A 41 2.88 8.10 1.73
CA THR A 41 1.76 7.63 2.56
C THR A 41 2.04 6.24 3.14
N LEU A 42 2.61 5.33 2.34
CA LEU A 42 3.01 4.01 2.83
C LEU A 42 4.13 4.10 3.87
N LEU A 43 5.15 4.92 3.64
CA LEU A 43 6.24 5.10 4.60
C LEU A 43 5.72 5.67 5.92
N GLU A 44 4.91 6.73 5.89
CA GLU A 44 4.28 7.39 7.05
C GLU A 44 3.49 6.42 7.94
N ASN A 45 2.77 5.49 7.32
CA ASN A 45 1.97 4.50 8.03
C ASN A 45 2.75 3.27 8.53
N VAL A 46 4.04 3.15 8.19
CA VAL A 46 4.93 2.11 8.71
C VAL A 46 5.63 2.61 9.98
N SER A 47 5.47 1.87 11.10
CA SER A 47 6.10 2.21 12.37
C SER A 47 7.64 2.28 12.27
N LYS A 48 8.27 3.17 13.06
CA LYS A 48 9.75 3.32 13.12
C LYS A 48 10.52 1.99 13.21
N PRO A 49 10.16 1.02 14.08
CA PRO A 49 10.83 -0.27 14.12
C PRO A 49 10.63 -1.08 12.83
N LYS A 50 9.44 -1.08 12.23
CA LYS A 50 9.22 -1.73 10.92
C LYS A 50 10.04 -1.07 9.80
N ARG A 51 10.18 0.26 9.78
CA ARG A 51 11.07 0.96 8.83
C ARG A 51 12.53 0.54 9.00
N PHE A 52 12.99 0.41 10.24
CA PHE A 52 14.35 -0.04 10.55
C PHE A 52 14.58 -1.49 10.10
N PHE A 53 13.65 -2.41 10.42
CA PHE A 53 13.72 -3.80 9.97
C PHE A 53 13.64 -3.93 8.44
N LYS A 54 12.80 -3.13 7.77
CA LYS A 54 12.71 -3.08 6.30
C LYS A 54 14.02 -2.62 5.67
N ARG A 55 14.70 -1.63 6.27
CA ARG A 55 15.94 -1.06 5.76
C ARG A 55 17.18 -1.93 6.02
N TYR A 56 17.22 -2.65 7.15
CA TYR A 56 18.46 -3.28 7.63
C TYR A 56 18.39 -4.80 7.82
N PHE A 57 17.21 -5.40 8.04
CA PHE A 57 17.14 -6.79 8.51
C PHE A 57 16.31 -7.75 7.65
N LEU A 58 15.10 -7.41 7.16
CA LEU A 58 14.32 -8.35 6.32
C LEU A 58 13.30 -7.68 5.37
N PHE A 59 13.51 -7.88 4.05
CA PHE A 59 12.65 -8.59 3.08
C PHE A 59 11.11 -8.37 2.99
N GLN A 60 10.53 -7.37 3.65
CA GLN A 60 9.14 -6.97 3.41
C GLN A 60 9.10 -5.91 2.31
N ARG A 61 9.01 -6.36 1.05
CA ARG A 61 8.63 -5.49 -0.05
C ARG A 61 7.11 -5.37 -0.06
N PRO A 62 6.54 -4.16 0.03
CA PRO A 62 5.11 -3.99 -0.14
C PRO A 62 4.76 -4.50 -1.54
N THR A 63 3.86 -5.48 -1.62
CA THR A 63 3.35 -5.93 -2.91
C THR A 63 2.11 -5.09 -3.22
N VAL A 64 2.14 -4.40 -4.34
CA VAL A 64 1.02 -3.60 -4.83
C VAL A 64 0.20 -4.48 -5.74
N SER A 65 -1.10 -4.50 -5.53
CA SER A 65 -2.05 -5.25 -6.35
C SER A 65 -3.17 -4.32 -6.79
N VAL A 66 -3.64 -4.49 -8.02
CA VAL A 66 -4.89 -3.89 -8.47
C VAL A 66 -6.03 -4.78 -7.96
N ALA A 67 -6.81 -4.26 -7.01
CA ALA A 67 -7.91 -4.96 -6.37
C ALA A 67 -9.25 -4.53 -6.95
N THR A 68 -10.11 -5.50 -7.23
CA THR A 68 -11.53 -5.27 -7.55
C THR A 68 -12.34 -5.32 -6.26
N LEU A 69 -13.04 -4.23 -5.95
CA LEU A 69 -13.84 -4.08 -4.74
C LEU A 69 -15.28 -4.51 -4.97
N ARG A 70 -15.94 -4.98 -3.91
CA ARG A 70 -17.40 -5.12 -3.90
C ARG A 70 -18.04 -3.73 -3.91
N PRO A 71 -19.14 -3.52 -4.66
CA PRO A 71 -19.85 -2.26 -4.63
C PRO A 71 -20.47 -2.07 -3.25
N ILE A 72 -19.91 -1.14 -2.48
CA ILE A 72 -20.41 -0.75 -1.17
C ILE A 72 -20.31 0.76 -1.02
N THR A 73 -21.19 1.30 -0.19
CA THR A 73 -21.20 2.71 0.20
C THR A 73 -20.93 2.77 1.69
N VAL A 74 -20.04 3.67 2.11
CA VAL A 74 -19.62 3.79 3.52
C VAL A 74 -19.71 5.23 3.98
N ASN A 75 -20.02 5.42 5.27
CA ASN A 75 -20.08 6.77 5.87
C ASN A 75 -18.68 7.34 6.16
N SER A 76 -17.65 6.48 6.21
CA SER A 76 -16.27 6.86 6.46
C SER A 76 -15.32 5.73 6.02
N LEU A 77 -14.12 6.09 5.58
CA LEU A 77 -13.05 5.14 5.26
C LEU A 77 -12.55 4.36 6.50
N ALA A 78 -12.80 4.85 7.70
CA ALA A 78 -12.50 4.12 8.94
C ALA A 78 -13.49 2.97 9.22
N ALA A 79 -14.66 3.00 8.58
CA ALA A 79 -15.74 2.01 8.77
C ALA A 79 -15.75 0.92 7.69
N LEU A 80 -14.63 0.73 6.99
CA LEU A 80 -14.54 -0.30 5.96
C LEU A 80 -14.65 -1.71 6.54
N PRO A 81 -15.31 -2.65 5.84
CA PRO A 81 -15.25 -4.05 6.21
C PRO A 81 -13.83 -4.61 6.02
N THR A 82 -13.60 -5.81 6.53
CA THR A 82 -12.30 -6.49 6.38
C THR A 82 -11.95 -6.68 4.90
N CYS A 83 -10.65 -6.73 4.57
CA CYS A 83 -10.19 -6.96 3.19
C CYS A 83 -10.86 -8.19 2.54
N ARG A 84 -11.04 -9.28 3.28
CA ARG A 84 -11.70 -10.50 2.78
C ARG A 84 -13.16 -10.27 2.36
N ALA A 85 -13.87 -9.40 3.06
CA ALA A 85 -15.25 -9.05 2.71
C ALA A 85 -15.31 -7.98 1.62
N LEU A 86 -14.33 -7.08 1.58
CA LEU A 86 -14.26 -5.94 0.66
C LEU A 86 -13.75 -6.31 -0.74
N VAL A 87 -12.70 -7.12 -0.82
CA VAL A 87 -11.95 -7.42 -2.06
C VAL A 87 -12.50 -8.70 -2.68
N GLN A 88 -12.94 -8.62 -3.94
CA GLN A 88 -13.37 -9.78 -4.73
C GLN A 88 -12.19 -10.50 -5.36
N ASN A 89 -11.28 -9.74 -5.95
CA ASN A 89 -10.07 -10.24 -6.62
C ASN A 89 -8.96 -9.20 -6.43
N ALA A 90 -7.71 -9.64 -6.33
CA ALA A 90 -6.54 -8.79 -6.34
C ALA A 90 -5.46 -9.44 -7.21
N ALA A 91 -5.04 -8.73 -8.25
CA ALA A 91 -3.95 -9.14 -9.12
C ALA A 91 -2.69 -8.34 -8.75
N PRO A 92 -1.58 -8.99 -8.41
CA PRO A 92 -0.31 -8.30 -8.19
C PRO A 92 0.11 -7.52 -9.44
N ASP A 93 0.61 -6.31 -9.23
CA ASP A 93 1.13 -5.46 -10.30
C ASP A 93 2.59 -5.15 -10.01
N GLN A 94 3.48 -5.78 -10.78
CA GLN A 94 4.91 -5.66 -10.59
C GLN A 94 5.43 -4.28 -10.99
N ALA A 95 4.89 -3.67 -12.05
CA ALA A 95 5.32 -2.35 -12.51
C ALA A 95 4.98 -1.27 -11.47
N LEU A 96 3.76 -1.28 -10.94
CA LEU A 96 3.38 -0.38 -9.83
C LEU A 96 4.17 -0.67 -8.55
N THR A 97 4.44 -1.94 -8.26
CA THR A 97 5.26 -2.31 -7.09
C THR A 97 6.68 -1.75 -7.21
N GLU A 98 7.31 -1.88 -8.38
CA GLU A 98 8.64 -1.35 -8.65
C GLU A 98 8.65 0.18 -8.65
N ALA A 99 7.68 0.82 -9.31
CA ALA A 99 7.53 2.28 -9.31
C ALA A 99 7.39 2.85 -7.90
N ILE A 100 6.66 2.17 -7.00
CA ILE A 100 6.48 2.62 -5.61
C ILE A 100 7.73 2.35 -4.75
N ASP A 101 8.43 1.23 -4.97
CA ASP A 101 9.67 0.91 -4.23
C ASP A 101 10.80 1.88 -4.63
N ASP A 102 10.94 2.13 -5.93
CA ASP A 102 11.97 2.96 -6.56
C ASP A 102 11.41 3.76 -7.76
N PRO A 103 10.85 4.96 -7.52
CA PRO A 103 10.27 5.79 -8.58
C PRO A 103 11.26 6.15 -9.69
N ASP A 104 12.54 6.28 -9.37
CA ASP A 104 13.58 6.67 -10.34
C ASP A 104 13.96 5.53 -11.29
N SER A 105 13.54 4.29 -10.99
CA SER A 105 13.83 3.11 -11.81
C SER A 105 12.94 2.97 -13.05
N MET A 106 11.79 3.64 -13.07
CA MET A 106 10.83 3.52 -14.16
C MET A 106 11.16 4.43 -15.34
N ASP A 107 10.82 3.97 -16.55
CA ASP A 107 11.00 4.77 -17.75
C ASP A 107 9.92 5.85 -17.91
N TRP A 108 10.24 6.85 -18.74
CA TRP A 108 9.31 7.94 -19.04
C TRP A 108 8.02 7.45 -19.71
N ALA A 109 8.07 6.33 -20.45
CA ALA A 109 6.91 5.76 -21.12
C ALA A 109 5.88 5.23 -20.11
N PHE A 110 6.32 4.56 -19.04
CA PHE A 110 5.44 4.13 -17.96
C PHE A 110 4.67 5.31 -17.37
N TYR A 111 5.37 6.38 -16.98
CA TYR A 111 4.73 7.54 -16.35
C TYR A 111 3.75 8.27 -17.27
N ASN A 112 4.08 8.39 -18.55
CA ASN A 112 3.16 8.99 -19.53
C ASN A 112 1.88 8.18 -19.75
N HIS A 113 1.98 6.86 -19.71
CA HIS A 113 0.85 5.97 -20.00
C HIS A 113 0.14 5.44 -18.76
N MET A 114 0.65 5.72 -17.55
CA MET A 114 0.14 5.17 -16.30
C MET A 114 -1.36 5.40 -16.13
N PHE A 115 -1.85 6.64 -16.29
CA PHE A 115 -3.27 6.92 -16.10
C PHE A 115 -4.17 6.24 -17.15
N ALA A 116 -3.67 6.02 -18.36
CA ALA A 116 -4.40 5.26 -19.38
C ALA A 116 -4.40 3.75 -19.08
N LEU A 117 -3.27 3.20 -18.62
CA LEU A 117 -3.15 1.79 -18.23
C LEU A 117 -3.99 1.45 -16.98
N TYR A 118 -4.18 2.42 -16.09
CA TYR A 118 -4.87 2.27 -14.81
C TYR A 118 -6.10 3.19 -14.69
N GLU A 119 -6.78 3.48 -15.79
CA GLU A 119 -7.92 4.40 -15.83
C GLU A 119 -9.04 4.03 -14.84
N ASP A 120 -9.27 2.73 -14.64
CA ASP A 120 -10.27 2.20 -13.71
C ASP A 120 -9.87 2.36 -12.22
N VAL A 121 -8.60 2.67 -11.95
CA VAL A 121 -8.04 2.85 -10.60
C VAL A 121 -8.00 4.33 -10.22
N PHE A 122 -7.70 5.20 -11.18
CA PHE A 122 -7.65 6.65 -11.01
C PHE A 122 -8.96 7.29 -11.46
N VAL A 123 -9.92 7.33 -10.53
CA VAL A 123 -11.29 7.77 -10.80
C VAL A 123 -11.71 8.90 -9.87
N ASP A 124 -12.83 9.54 -10.19
CA ASP A 124 -13.47 10.44 -9.25
C ASP A 124 -14.09 9.61 -8.10
N ILE A 125 -13.80 9.99 -6.87
CA ILE A 125 -14.38 9.34 -5.68
C ILE A 125 -15.55 10.20 -5.23
N ASP A 126 -16.75 9.77 -5.64
CA ASP A 126 -17.98 10.48 -5.38
C ASP A 126 -18.35 10.48 -3.90
N HIS A 127 -18.58 11.69 -3.38
CA HIS A 127 -19.17 11.92 -2.07
C HIS A 127 -20.64 12.31 -2.26
N GLN A 128 -21.56 11.36 -2.06
CA GLN A 128 -23.00 11.59 -2.21
C GLN A 128 -23.66 11.67 -0.83
N GLY A 129 -24.19 12.85 -0.48
CA GLY A 129 -24.98 13.02 0.75
C GLY A 129 -24.24 12.69 2.05
N GLY A 130 -22.91 12.90 2.08
CA GLY A 130 -22.07 12.55 3.24
C GLY A 130 -21.62 11.09 3.29
N GLN A 131 -21.93 10.30 2.26
CA GLN A 131 -21.44 8.94 2.09
C GLN A 131 -20.41 8.87 0.96
N ILE A 132 -19.45 7.96 1.11
CA ILE A 132 -18.38 7.69 0.15
C ILE A 132 -18.78 6.45 -0.65
N VAL A 133 -18.94 6.61 -1.95
CA VAL A 133 -19.12 5.48 -2.87
C VAL A 133 -17.74 4.96 -3.24
N LEU A 134 -17.45 3.69 -2.93
CA LEU A 134 -16.14 3.14 -3.24
C LEU A 134 -15.98 2.90 -4.74
N PRO A 135 -14.80 3.19 -5.31
CA PRO A 135 -14.51 2.89 -6.70
C PRO A 135 -14.47 1.38 -6.93
N ARG A 136 -14.71 0.96 -8.17
CA ARG A 136 -14.69 -0.46 -8.55
C ARG A 136 -13.31 -1.08 -8.39
N ARG A 137 -12.25 -0.32 -8.67
CA ARG A 137 -10.87 -0.75 -8.45
C ARG A 137 -10.16 0.16 -7.45
N ALA A 138 -9.23 -0.44 -6.73
CA ALA A 138 -8.38 0.23 -5.76
C ALA A 138 -6.97 -0.38 -5.81
N LEU A 139 -5.99 0.37 -5.31
CA LEU A 139 -4.66 -0.16 -5.05
C LEU A 139 -4.67 -0.84 -3.70
N LEU A 140 -4.35 -2.13 -3.66
CA LEU A 140 -4.20 -2.90 -2.44
C LEU A 140 -2.72 -3.18 -2.19
N VAL A 141 -2.23 -2.70 -1.06
CA VAL A 141 -0.85 -2.92 -0.61
C VAL A 141 -0.87 -3.94 0.51
N ARG A 142 -0.09 -5.00 0.32
CA ARG A 142 0.14 -6.04 1.32
C ARG A 142 1.60 -6.06 1.69
N ASP A 143 1.87 -6.06 3.00
CA ASP A 143 3.19 -6.39 3.53
C ASP A 143 3.37 -7.92 3.48
N ASP A 144 3.56 -8.47 2.28
CA ASP A 144 3.95 -9.87 2.16
C ASP A 144 5.44 -10.01 2.48
N MET A 145 5.75 -10.80 3.51
CA MET A 145 7.12 -11.30 3.66
C MET A 145 7.47 -12.10 2.41
N SER A 146 8.57 -11.75 1.73
CA SER A 146 9.07 -12.57 0.63
C SER A 146 9.15 -14.04 1.03
N SER A 147 8.89 -14.95 0.09
CA SER A 147 8.96 -16.40 0.33
C SER A 147 10.32 -16.83 0.90
N THR A 148 11.38 -16.15 0.51
CA THR A 148 12.74 -16.27 1.04
C THR A 148 12.82 -15.91 2.53
N ALA A 149 12.16 -14.82 2.96
CA ALA A 149 12.10 -14.40 4.36
C ALA A 149 11.26 -15.33 5.23
N LYS A 150 10.14 -15.86 4.72
CA LYS A 150 9.37 -16.90 5.42
C LYS A 150 10.23 -18.13 5.72
N ARG A 151 11.11 -18.52 4.79
CA ARG A 151 12.03 -19.66 4.95
C ARG A 151 13.15 -19.34 5.96
N VAL A 152 13.71 -18.13 5.91
CA VAL A 152 14.73 -17.64 6.86
C VAL A 152 14.18 -17.49 8.28
N PHE A 153 12.98 -16.93 8.47
CA PHE A 153 12.32 -16.83 9.79
C PHE A 153 11.98 -18.19 10.40
N ARG A 154 11.58 -19.18 9.57
CA ARG A 154 11.33 -20.55 10.05
C ARG A 154 12.62 -21.23 10.53
N GLY A 155 13.77 -20.87 9.96
CA GLY A 155 15.09 -21.31 10.41
C GLY A 155 15.67 -20.51 11.59
N LEU A 156 15.34 -19.21 11.70
CA LEU A 156 15.90 -18.29 12.69
C LEU A 156 15.06 -18.09 13.96
N ALA A 157 13.85 -18.63 14.04
CA ALA A 157 13.02 -18.57 15.25
C ALA A 157 13.72 -19.13 16.52
N SER A 158 14.79 -19.91 16.37
CA SER A 158 15.61 -20.41 17.49
C SER A 158 16.70 -19.43 17.98
N ILE A 159 17.03 -18.37 17.22
CA ILE A 159 18.16 -17.46 17.52
C ILE A 159 17.69 -16.01 17.76
N VAL A 160 16.57 -15.61 17.16
CA VAL A 160 16.10 -14.21 17.10
C VAL A 160 15.55 -13.68 18.43
N GLY A 161 15.11 -14.54 19.35
CA GLY A 161 14.58 -14.11 20.66
C GLY A 161 15.57 -13.29 21.49
N GLY A 162 16.88 -13.60 21.40
CA GLY A 162 17.92 -12.86 22.12
C GLY A 162 18.35 -11.55 21.47
N LEU A 163 18.45 -11.53 20.13
CA LEU A 163 18.96 -10.38 19.39
C LEU A 163 17.95 -9.23 19.26
N VAL A 164 16.65 -9.55 19.16
CA VAL A 164 15.59 -8.52 19.09
C VAL A 164 15.47 -7.76 20.42
N LEU A 165 15.60 -8.47 21.55
CA LEU A 165 15.62 -7.86 22.89
C LEU A 165 16.84 -6.94 23.10
N LEU A 166 17.99 -7.31 22.56
CA LEU A 166 19.22 -6.51 22.60
C LEU A 166 19.14 -5.26 21.71
N ALA A 167 18.57 -5.39 20.51
CA ALA A 167 18.41 -4.26 19.58
C ALA A 167 17.37 -3.24 20.07
N ILE A 168 16.28 -3.69 20.72
CA ILE A 168 15.29 -2.79 21.33
C ILE A 168 15.92 -2.04 22.52
N LYS A 169 16.67 -2.74 23.39
CA LYS A 169 17.36 -2.09 24.52
C LYS A 169 18.44 -1.10 24.10
N LEU A 170 19.15 -1.34 22.99
CA LEU A 170 20.16 -0.39 22.51
C LEU A 170 19.54 0.90 21.94
N ALA A 171 18.29 0.83 21.47
CA ALA A 171 17.57 1.98 20.93
C ALA A 171 16.86 2.83 21.98
N GLU A 172 16.65 2.31 23.20
CA GLU A 172 16.12 3.07 24.34
C GLU A 172 17.23 3.82 25.13
N ASN A 173 18.49 3.42 24.95
CA ASN A 173 19.64 3.99 25.65
C ASN A 173 20.43 5.05 24.84
N ASN A 174 19.91 5.46 23.67
CA ASN A 174 20.41 6.57 22.85
C ASN A 174 19.25 7.53 22.54
#